data_AF-A0A4Y2NXT8-F1
#
_entry.id   AF-A0A4Y2NXT8-F1
#
_cell.length_a   1.000
_cell.length_b   1.000
_cell.length_c   1.000
_cell.angle_alpha   90.00
_cell.angle_beta   90.00
_cell.angle_gamma   90.00
#
_symmetry.space_group_name_H-M   'P 1'
#
loop_
_entity.id
_entity.type
_entity.pdbx_description
1 polymer ?
#
loop_
_entity_poly.entity_id
_entity_poly.type
_entity_poly.pdbx_seq_one_letter_code
_entity_poly.pdbx_strand_id
1 'polypeptide(L)'
;MFDSKAGKIVTAPLKYPRLVGGAIPSQMPNCASYMSSSTFSRENPEVKKMKLEQLKIEKALQESMIEKRKYDECRDFKNLEELNQRISLVIMTNFWNIIYKENKILFVNLELNSAPEIALSVVINN
;
A
#
# COMPACT_ATOMS: atom_id res chain seq x y z
N MET A 1 -27.05 28.82 34.22
CA MET A 1 -26.14 28.84 35.39
C MET A 1 -24.78 28.36 34.93
N PHE A 2 -23.70 29.05 35.31
CA PHE A 2 -22.33 28.67 34.98
C PHE A 2 -21.76 27.83 36.12
N ASP A 3 -21.23 26.65 35.82
CA ASP A 3 -20.55 25.82 36.82
C ASP A 3 -19.05 26.19 36.83
N SER A 4 -18.66 26.94 37.86
CA SER A 4 -17.30 27.48 38.01
C SER A 4 -16.23 26.41 38.25
N LYS A 5 -16.59 25.17 38.62
CA LYS A 5 -15.62 24.07 38.76
C LYS A 5 -15.35 23.34 37.44
N ALA A 6 -16.37 23.17 36.61
CA ALA A 6 -16.26 22.45 35.34
C ALA A 6 -15.95 23.37 34.14
N GLY A 7 -16.03 24.69 34.32
CA GLY A 7 -15.81 25.70 33.27
C GLY A 7 -16.85 25.65 32.15
N LYS A 8 -18.00 25.03 32.40
CA LYS A 8 -19.03 24.76 31.39
C LYS A 8 -20.35 25.43 31.75
N ILE A 9 -21.03 25.91 30.72
CA ILE A 9 -22.37 26.47 30.84
C ILE A 9 -23.35 25.29 30.97
N VAL A 10 -24.00 25.18 32.12
CA VAL A 10 -25.04 24.18 32.33
C VAL A 10 -26.28 24.63 31.55
N THR A 11 -26.52 23.96 30.43
CA THR A 11 -27.65 24.23 29.53
C THR A 11 -28.56 23.01 29.55
N ALA A 12 -29.78 23.16 30.06
CA ALA A 12 -30.79 22.12 30.02
C ALA A 12 -31.56 22.20 28.68
N PRO A 13 -31.74 21.08 27.95
CA PRO A 13 -32.54 21.08 26.73
C PRO A 13 -34.00 21.41 27.06
N LEU A 14 -34.63 22.24 26.24
CA LEU A 14 -36.04 22.60 26.39
C LEU A 14 -36.93 21.40 25.99
N LYS A 15 -38.02 21.17 26.73
CA LYS A 15 -39.02 20.13 26.39
C LYS A 15 -39.64 20.33 25.00
N TYR A 16 -39.78 21.59 24.58
CA TYR A 16 -40.22 21.96 23.24
C TYR A 16 -39.19 22.90 22.61
N PRO A 17 -38.56 22.53 21.48
CA PRO A 17 -37.63 23.39 20.79
C PRO A 17 -38.36 24.62 20.25
N ARG A 18 -37.75 25.80 20.42
CA ARG A 18 -38.26 27.06 19.85
C ARG A 18 -37.39 27.45 18.67
N LEU A 19 -38.03 27.89 17.59
CA LEU A 19 -37.31 28.49 16.47
C LEU A 19 -36.72 29.82 16.91
N VAL A 20 -35.51 30.11 16.42
CA VAL A 20 -34.86 31.41 16.63
C VAL A 20 -35.63 32.47 15.83
N GLY A 21 -35.77 33.68 16.37
CA GLY A 21 -36.40 34.79 15.66
C GLY A 21 -35.67 35.06 14.35
N GLY A 22 -36.39 35.01 13.23
CA GLY A 22 -35.81 35.14 11.87
C GLY A 22 -35.36 33.81 11.24
N ALA A 23 -35.68 32.66 11.83
CA ALA A 23 -35.43 31.37 11.19
C ALA A 23 -36.21 31.23 9.87
N ILE A 24 -35.49 30.95 8.78
CA ILE A 24 -36.04 30.70 7.44
C ILE A 24 -36.02 29.19 7.20
N PRO A 25 -37.12 28.57 6.72
CA PRO A 25 -37.14 27.15 6.41
C PRO A 25 -36.16 26.83 5.27
N SER A 26 -35.19 25.96 5.54
CA SER A 26 -34.25 25.47 4.52
C SER A 26 -34.86 24.42 3.60
N GLN A 27 -35.97 23.80 4.02
CA GLN A 27 -36.71 22.81 3.24
C GLN A 27 -38.16 23.27 3.13
N MET A 28 -38.60 23.54 1.90
CA MET A 28 -39.99 23.86 1.61
C MET A 28 -40.69 22.63 1.01
N PRO A 29 -41.84 22.19 1.55
CA PRO A 29 -42.63 21.11 0.95
C PRO A 29 -43.15 21.55 -0.43
N ASN A 30 -43.13 20.63 -1.40
CA ASN A 30 -43.52 20.86 -2.81
C ASN A 30 -42.63 21.81 -3.63
N CYS A 31 -41.47 22.23 -3.11
CA CYS A 31 -40.45 22.90 -3.91
C CYS A 31 -39.51 21.88 -4.57
N ALA A 32 -39.01 22.22 -5.75
CA ALA A 32 -38.03 21.39 -6.43
C ALA A 32 -36.77 21.22 -5.57
N SER A 33 -36.18 20.02 -5.58
CA SER A 33 -35.06 19.64 -4.70
C SER A 33 -33.83 20.56 -4.82
N TYR A 34 -33.63 21.20 -5.97
CA TYR A 34 -32.55 22.16 -6.19
C TYR A 34 -32.75 23.50 -5.44
N MET A 35 -33.97 23.82 -5.00
CA MET A 35 -34.27 25.03 -4.20
C MET A 35 -34.27 24.79 -2.69
N SER A 36 -34.38 23.53 -2.27
CA SER A 36 -34.40 23.10 -0.85
C SER A 36 -33.11 22.41 -0.41
N SER A 37 -32.09 22.38 -1.28
CA SER A 37 -30.79 21.82 -0.93
C SER A 37 -29.93 22.91 -0.29
N SER A 38 -29.33 22.61 0.85
CA SER A 38 -28.18 23.37 1.35
C SER A 38 -27.18 23.40 0.22
N THR A 39 -26.93 24.58 -0.35
CA THR A 39 -26.02 24.79 -1.48
C THR A 39 -24.77 23.94 -1.29
N PHE A 40 -24.54 22.96 -2.18
CA PHE A 40 -23.22 22.38 -2.32
C PHE A 40 -22.28 23.53 -2.65
N SER A 41 -21.55 24.01 -1.64
CA SER A 41 -20.54 25.03 -1.85
C SER A 41 -19.58 24.47 -2.89
N ARG A 42 -19.40 25.18 -4.00
CA ARG A 42 -18.42 24.79 -5.01
C ARG A 42 -17.07 24.79 -4.33
N GLU A 43 -16.51 23.61 -4.13
CA GLU A 43 -15.18 23.45 -3.54
C GLU A 43 -14.19 24.24 -4.40
N ASN A 44 -13.30 24.99 -3.75
CA ASN A 44 -12.31 25.80 -4.45
C ASN A 44 -11.51 24.88 -5.40
N PRO A 45 -11.38 25.22 -6.70
CA PRO A 45 -10.62 24.43 -7.66
C PRO A 45 -9.22 24.03 -7.18
N GLU A 46 -8.55 24.87 -6.39
CA GLU A 46 -7.23 24.59 -5.82
C GLU A 46 -7.27 23.48 -4.78
N VAL A 47 -8.26 23.51 -3.87
CA VAL A 47 -8.46 22.47 -2.84
C VAL A 47 -8.75 21.13 -3.50
N LYS A 48 -9.58 21.13 -4.55
CA LYS A 48 -9.86 19.92 -5.32
C LYS A 48 -8.61 19.36 -5.99
N LYS A 49 -7.75 20.22 -6.57
CA LYS A 49 -6.47 19.80 -7.17
C LYS A 49 -5.53 19.22 -6.13
N MET A 50 -5.36 19.89 -4.98
CA MET A 50 -4.50 19.44 -3.89
C MET A 50 -4.93 18.08 -3.35
N LYS A 51 -6.24 17.86 -3.17
CA LYS A 51 -6.79 16.57 -2.74
C LYS A 51 -6.49 15.46 -3.73
N LEU A 52 -6.63 15.71 -5.03
CA LEU A 52 -6.29 14.73 -6.07
C LEU A 52 -4.80 14.42 -6.10
N GLU A 53 -3.95 15.42 -5.90
CA GLU A 53 -2.50 15.23 -5.83
C GLU A 53 -2.10 14.39 -4.61
N GLN A 54 -2.65 14.70 -3.43
CA GLN A 54 -2.43 13.92 -2.21
C GLN A 54 -2.85 12.45 -2.38
N LEU A 55 -4.01 12.19 -2.97
CA LEU A 55 -4.46 10.82 -3.25
C LEU A 55 -3.50 10.06 -4.16
N LYS A 56 -2.90 10.74 -5.16
CA LYS A 56 -1.91 10.13 -6.04
C LYS A 56 -0.61 9.83 -5.30
N ILE A 57 -0.16 10.74 -4.43
CA ILE A 57 1.04 10.55 -3.61
C ILE A 57 0.85 9.37 -2.66
N GLU A 58 -0.26 9.32 -1.93
CA GLU A 58 -0.58 8.22 -1.02
C GLU A 58 -0.62 6.87 -1.75
N LYS A 59 -1.26 6.84 -2.92
CA LYS A 59 -1.29 5.64 -3.77
C LYS A 59 0.11 5.21 -4.20
N ALA A 60 0.94 6.13 -4.68
CA ALA A 60 2.31 5.84 -5.11
C ALA A 60 3.17 5.32 -3.94
N LEU A 61 3.00 5.87 -2.74
CA LEU A 61 3.69 5.39 -1.55
C LEU A 61 3.27 3.96 -1.18
N GLN A 62 1.97 3.66 -1.22
CA GLN A 62 1.47 2.31 -0.97
C GLN A 62 2.00 1.31 -2.00
N GLU A 63 1.96 1.65 -3.28
CA GLU A 63 2.49 0.82 -4.36
C GLU A 63 3.99 0.57 -4.18
N SER A 64 4.78 1.61 -3.88
CA SER A 64 6.21 1.50 -3.63
C SER A 64 6.53 0.57 -2.44
N MET A 65 5.78 0.68 -1.34
CA MET A 65 5.98 -0.20 -0.17
C MET A 65 5.65 -1.66 -0.48
N ILE A 66 4.60 -1.91 -1.29
CA ILE A 66 4.23 -3.25 -1.73
C ILE A 66 5.29 -3.83 -2.66
N GLU A 67 5.78 -3.05 -3.62
CA GLU A 67 6.83 -3.47 -4.54
C GLU A 67 8.14 -3.78 -3.83
N LYS A 68 8.54 -2.93 -2.87
CA LYS A 68 9.71 -3.18 -2.04
C LYS A 68 9.57 -4.50 -1.29
N ARG A 69 8.43 -4.74 -0.64
CA ARG A 69 8.19 -6.01 0.08
C ARG A 69 8.29 -7.21 -0.86
N LYS A 70 7.65 -7.15 -2.03
CA LYS A 70 7.72 -8.22 -3.04
C LYS A 70 9.14 -8.46 -3.53
N TYR A 71 9.92 -7.39 -3.70
CA TYR A 71 11.32 -7.48 -4.12
C TYR A 71 12.17 -8.21 -3.08
N ASP A 72 12.01 -7.86 -1.82
CA ASP A 72 12.72 -8.49 -0.69
C ASP A 72 12.29 -9.97 -0.57
N GLU A 73 10.99 -10.27 -0.61
CA GLU A 73 10.45 -11.63 -0.56
C GLU A 73 10.89 -12.54 -1.72
N CYS A 74 11.13 -11.97 -2.91
CA CYS A 74 11.59 -12.74 -4.07
C CYS A 74 13.09 -13.04 -4.05
N ARG A 75 13.88 -12.35 -3.22
CA ARG A 75 15.34 -12.44 -3.19
C ARG A 75 15.90 -13.10 -1.95
N ASP A 76 15.13 -13.10 -0.87
CA ASP A 76 15.49 -13.82 0.34
C ASP A 76 15.06 -15.29 0.22
N PHE A 77 15.94 -16.19 0.63
CA PHE A 77 15.66 -17.61 0.78
C PHE A 77 15.94 -17.99 2.23
N LYS A 78 15.00 -18.67 2.88
CA LYS A 78 15.17 -19.07 4.29
C LYS A 78 15.86 -20.42 4.43
N ASN A 79 15.80 -21.26 3.40
CA ASN A 79 16.35 -22.60 3.43
C ASN A 79 16.87 -23.03 2.05
N LEU A 80 17.80 -23.98 2.04
CA LEU A 80 18.42 -24.50 0.82
C LEU A 80 17.40 -25.22 -0.10
N GLU A 81 16.32 -25.77 0.48
CA GLU A 81 15.24 -26.39 -0.27
C GLU A 81 14.40 -25.37 -1.07
N GLU A 82 14.19 -24.18 -0.51
CA GLU A 82 13.51 -23.07 -1.19
C GLU A 82 14.35 -22.56 -2.36
N LEU A 83 15.68 -22.49 -2.17
CA LEU A 83 16.62 -22.17 -3.23
C LEU A 83 16.57 -23.20 -4.37
N ASN A 84 16.53 -24.50 -4.07
CA ASN A 84 16.42 -25.57 -5.09
C ASN A 84 15.15 -25.46 -5.93
N GLN A 85 14.00 -25.20 -5.30
CA GLN A 85 12.73 -25.01 -6.02
C GLN A 85 12.80 -23.79 -6.95
N ARG A 86 13.41 -22.70 -6.49
CA ARG A 86 13.54 -21.45 -7.26
C ARG A 86 14.51 -21.59 -8.43
N ILE A 87 15.64 -22.27 -8.24
CA ILE A 87 16.58 -22.57 -9.32
C ILE A 87 15.90 -23.44 -10.38
N SER A 88 15.07 -24.41 -9.98
CA SER A 88 14.35 -25.28 -10.92
C SER A 88 13.34 -24.51 -11.79
N LEU A 89 12.83 -23.37 -11.31
CA LEU A 89 11.92 -22.49 -12.05
C LEU A 89 12.66 -21.53 -13.00
N VAL A 90 13.97 -21.35 -12.82
CA VAL A 90 14.78 -20.47 -13.65
C VAL A 90 15.43 -21.28 -14.77
N ILE A 91 15.11 -20.94 -16.02
CA ILE A 91 15.86 -21.44 -17.17
C ILE A 91 17.20 -20.70 -17.19
N MET A 92 18.21 -21.30 -16.60
CA MET A 92 19.59 -20.78 -16.63
C MET A 92 20.16 -20.90 -18.05
N THR A 93 20.98 -19.93 -18.44
CA THR A 93 21.79 -20.03 -19.66
C THR A 93 22.72 -21.25 -19.58
N ASN A 94 23.01 -21.90 -20.72
CA ASN A 94 23.92 -23.07 -20.86
C ASN A 94 25.35 -22.85 -20.31
N PHE A 95 25.66 -21.69 -19.75
CA PHE A 95 26.92 -21.35 -19.10
C PHE A 95 27.11 -22.05 -17.75
N TRP A 96 26.01 -22.30 -17.00
CA TRP A 96 26.10 -22.91 -15.67
C TRP A 96 25.54 -24.33 -15.68
N ASN A 97 26.38 -25.31 -15.35
CA ASN A 97 25.96 -26.65 -14.98
C ASN A 97 25.72 -26.71 -13.47
N ILE A 98 24.53 -27.17 -13.07
CA ILE A 98 24.15 -27.25 -11.66
C ILE A 98 24.17 -28.70 -11.22
N ILE A 99 24.95 -29.00 -10.19
CA ILE A 99 25.04 -30.34 -9.59
C ILE A 99 24.49 -30.25 -8.16
N TYR A 100 23.44 -31.01 -7.89
CA TYR A 100 22.86 -31.16 -6.55
C TYR A 100 23.48 -32.37 -5.85
N LYS A 101 24.11 -32.18 -4.69
CA LYS A 101 24.62 -33.26 -3.84
C LYS A 101 24.18 -33.05 -2.40
N GLU A 102 23.22 -33.85 -1.93
CA GLU A 102 22.69 -33.84 -0.56
C GLU A 102 22.38 -32.42 -0.04
N ASN A 103 23.32 -31.81 0.70
CA ASN A 103 23.21 -30.48 1.29
C ASN A 103 24.04 -29.39 0.57
N LYS A 104 24.47 -29.66 -0.65
CA LYS A 104 25.36 -28.78 -1.43
C LYS A 104 24.82 -28.56 -2.83
N ILE A 105 24.89 -27.30 -3.26
CA ILE A 105 24.61 -26.92 -4.64
C ILE A 105 25.93 -26.45 -5.25
N LEU A 106 26.32 -27.10 -6.33
CA LEU A 106 27.52 -26.79 -7.11
C LEU A 106 27.09 -26.12 -8.41
N PHE A 107 27.58 -24.91 -8.64
CA PHE A 107 27.49 -24.24 -9.94
C PHE A 107 28.84 -24.36 -10.62
N VAL A 108 28.87 -25.00 -11.79
CA VAL A 108 30.08 -25.35 -12.52
C VAL A 108 29.99 -24.83 -13.95
N ASN A 109 30.97 -24.04 -14.37
CA ASN A 109 31.16 -23.75 -15.79
C ASN A 109 32.20 -24.73 -16.36
N LEU A 110 31.80 -25.50 -17.37
CA LEU A 110 32.67 -26.46 -18.07
C LEU A 110 33.00 -25.88 -19.44
N GLU A 111 34.27 -25.54 -19.64
CA GLU A 111 34.77 -25.13 -20.95
C GLU A 111 35.24 -26.38 -21.71
N LEU A 112 34.77 -26.52 -22.96
CA LEU A 112 35.17 -27.60 -23.87
C LEU A 112 36.57 -27.32 -24.43
N ASN A 113 37.59 -27.55 -23.61
CA ASN A 113 38.97 -27.73 -24.06
C ASN A 113 39.30 -29.23 -24.17
N SER A 114 40.48 -29.56 -24.72
CA SER A 114 40.93 -30.94 -25.02
C SER A 114 40.87 -31.92 -23.83
N ALA A 115 40.79 -31.40 -22.60
CA ALA A 115 40.26 -32.10 -21.43
C ALA A 115 39.24 -31.15 -20.76
N PRO A 116 38.09 -31.65 -20.26
CA PRO A 116 37.14 -30.81 -19.57
C PRO A 116 37.78 -30.28 -18.27
N GLU A 117 38.12 -28.99 -18.29
CA GLU A 117 38.62 -28.29 -17.10
C GLU A 117 37.48 -27.50 -16.46
N ILE A 118 37.40 -27.59 -15.13
CA ILE A 118 36.45 -26.78 -14.36
C ILE A 118 37.01 -25.37 -14.29
N ALA A 119 36.49 -24.46 -15.10
CA ALA A 119 36.94 -23.08 -15.13
C ALA A 119 36.52 -22.31 -13.86
N LEU A 120 35.30 -22.55 -13.39
CA LEU A 120 34.72 -21.89 -12.22
C LEU A 120 33.83 -22.88 -11.45
N SER A 121 33.97 -22.88 -10.12
CA SER A 121 33.14 -23.67 -9.21
C SER A 121 32.72 -22.81 -8.03
N VAL A 122 31.42 -22.77 -7.77
CA VAL A 122 30.84 -22.15 -6.58
C VAL A 122 30.09 -23.23 -5.81
N VAL A 123 30.43 -23.36 -4.52
CA VAL A 123 29.80 -24.31 -3.60
C VAL A 123 29.01 -23.54 -2.58
N ILE A 124 27.70 -23.80 -2.53
CA ILE A 124 26.84 -23.33 -1.45
C ILE A 124 26.68 -24.49 -0.46
N ASN A 125 27.16 -24.29 0.77
CA ASN A 125 26.97 -25.20 1.90
C ASN A 125 25.95 -24.58 2.87
N ASN A 126 25.14 -25.44 3.50
CA ASN A 126 24.29 -25.07 4.64
C ASN A 126 25.10 -24.67 5.87
#